data_AF-A0A150GSQ9-F1
#
_entry.id   AF-A0A150GSQ9-F1
#
_cell.length_a   1.000
_cell.length_b   1.000
_cell.length_c   1.000
_cell.angle_alpha   90.00
_cell.angle_beta   90.00
_cell.angle_gamma   90.00
#
_symmetry.space_group_name_H-M   'P 1'
#
loop_
_entity.id
_entity.type
_entity.pdbx_description
1 polymer ?
#
loop_
_entity_poly.entity_id
_entity_poly.type
_entity_poly.pdbx_seq_one_letter_code
_entity_poly.pdbx_strand_id
1 'polypeptide(L)'
;MRASLLLLLAVALGGASAKIYHSVVVKDDRPLILLTDALGFAVGGKLDITIRDISLHGSKEKVSKWENFGFFLSPVEADMALKQDLADSSKCILNDVNNLFMFKDSAVQKVITEQLDEVTFHFVVQNGGLFYLYFANCGPDTPVSFDSRIEMYNLDKYGRNEYMSVGDTSLDSVHWVKTLLAAVESRFARVAGQVRDVLERSCGLQARVAKLLAERVEMVKKGAAVSEINRKLAPSQEAICAARHELEGAISTVFGAY
;
A
#
# COMPACT_ATOMS: atom_id res chain seq x y z
N MET A 1 -15.46 19.41 -7.73
CA MET A 1 -15.34 18.89 -6.34
C MET A 1 -15.73 17.41 -6.16
N ARG A 2 -16.87 16.94 -6.66
CA ARG A 2 -17.36 15.55 -6.40
C ARG A 2 -16.45 14.44 -6.95
N ALA A 3 -15.88 14.63 -8.14
CA ALA A 3 -15.02 13.61 -8.77
C ALA A 3 -13.72 13.36 -7.98
N SER A 4 -13.11 14.41 -7.42
CA SER A 4 -11.87 14.28 -6.64
C SER A 4 -12.09 13.58 -5.29
N LEU A 5 -13.25 13.77 -4.66
CA LEU A 5 -13.61 13.11 -3.41
C LEU A 5 -13.90 11.62 -3.62
N LEU A 6 -14.59 11.28 -4.72
CA LEU A 6 -14.87 9.89 -5.11
C LEU A 6 -13.59 9.14 -5.48
N LEU A 7 -12.64 9.79 -6.15
CA LEU A 7 -11.34 9.21 -6.47
C LEU A 7 -10.51 8.93 -5.21
N LEU A 8 -10.50 9.84 -4.24
CA LEU A 8 -9.81 9.65 -2.96
C LEU A 8 -10.44 8.52 -2.13
N LEU A 9 -11.77 8.40 -2.15
CA LEU A 9 -12.49 7.32 -1.47
C LEU A 9 -12.21 5.95 -2.13
N ALA A 10 -12.15 5.89 -3.45
CA ALA A 10 -11.81 4.67 -4.20
C ALA A 10 -10.38 4.20 -3.93
N VAL A 11 -9.42 5.13 -3.83
CA VAL A 11 -8.02 4.82 -3.47
C VAL A 11 -7.91 4.34 -2.02
N ALA A 12 -8.66 4.94 -1.09
CA ALA A 12 -8.65 4.54 0.33
C ALA A 12 -9.24 3.14 0.59
N LEU A 13 -10.16 2.67 -0.27
CA LEU A 13 -10.78 1.35 -0.17
C LEU A 13 -10.00 0.24 -0.91
N GLY A 14 -8.98 0.61 -1.71
CA GLY A 14 -8.31 -0.31 -2.64
C GLY A 14 -7.15 -1.13 -2.07
N GLY A 15 -6.83 -1.00 -0.78
CA GLY A 15 -5.59 -1.52 -0.21
C GLY A 15 -5.75 -2.65 0.81
N ALA A 16 -6.65 -3.62 0.60
CA ALA A 16 -6.61 -4.86 1.37
C ALA A 16 -5.80 -5.90 0.58
N SER A 17 -4.46 -5.85 0.71
CA SER A 17 -3.61 -6.87 0.11
C SER A 17 -3.72 -8.15 0.94
N ALA A 18 -4.42 -9.16 0.41
CA ALA A 18 -4.28 -10.52 0.91
C ALA A 18 -2.85 -11.00 0.58
N LYS A 19 -2.11 -11.49 1.57
CA LYS A 19 -0.74 -11.99 1.38
C LYS A 19 -0.80 -13.43 0.86
N ILE A 20 -1.09 -13.57 -0.43
CA ILE A 20 -1.05 -14.83 -1.18
C ILE A 20 0.28 -14.86 -1.92
N TYR A 21 1.09 -15.90 -1.71
CA TYR A 21 2.39 -16.02 -2.34
C TYR A 21 2.32 -16.96 -3.53
N HIS A 22 3.01 -16.58 -4.60
CA HIS A 22 3.27 -17.43 -5.75
C HIS A 22 4.79 -17.59 -5.84
N SER A 23 5.28 -18.82 -5.65
CA SER A 23 6.71 -19.14 -5.68
C SER A 23 6.99 -20.14 -6.80
N VAL A 24 7.82 -19.69 -7.74
CA VAL A 24 8.28 -20.49 -8.88
C VAL A 24 9.76 -20.81 -8.65
N VAL A 25 10.06 -22.08 -8.45
CA VAL A 25 11.41 -22.60 -8.29
C VAL A 25 11.83 -23.23 -9.62
N VAL A 26 12.97 -22.83 -10.16
CA VAL A 26 13.47 -23.32 -11.46
C VAL A 26 14.92 -23.75 -11.33
N LYS A 27 15.16 -25.06 -11.51
CA LYS A 27 16.47 -25.71 -11.47
C LYS A 27 17.34 -25.24 -10.30
N ASP A 28 16.75 -25.21 -9.11
CA ASP A 28 17.40 -24.77 -7.88
C ASP A 28 17.92 -25.97 -7.10
N ASP A 29 19.21 -25.98 -6.77
CA ASP A 29 19.89 -27.04 -6.03
C ASP A 29 20.23 -26.64 -4.58
N ARG A 30 19.76 -25.47 -4.11
CA ARG A 30 19.99 -25.05 -2.73
C ARG A 30 19.33 -26.04 -1.76
N PRO A 31 20.02 -26.42 -0.67
CA PRO A 31 19.51 -27.40 0.28
C PRO A 31 18.29 -26.90 1.06
N LEU A 32 18.12 -25.58 1.15
CA LEU A 32 16.97 -24.94 1.77
C LEU A 32 16.54 -23.72 0.95
N ILE A 33 15.26 -23.65 0.60
CA ILE A 33 14.65 -22.59 -0.20
C ILE A 33 13.52 -21.96 0.63
N LEU A 34 13.65 -20.67 0.96
CA LEU A 34 12.59 -19.88 1.60
C LEU A 34 11.51 -19.56 0.59
N LEU A 35 10.25 -19.86 0.91
CA LEU A 35 9.12 -19.67 -0.01
C LEU A 35 8.24 -18.46 0.33
N THR A 36 8.23 -18.04 1.59
CA THR A 36 7.41 -16.91 2.07
C THR A 36 8.18 -16.06 3.08
N ASP A 37 7.78 -14.80 3.25
CA ASP A 37 8.17 -14.08 4.46
C ASP A 37 7.53 -14.72 5.70
N ALA A 38 8.02 -14.32 6.88
CA ALA A 38 7.42 -14.73 8.13
C ALA A 38 5.96 -14.26 8.23
N LEU A 39 5.07 -15.16 8.67
CA LEU A 39 3.69 -14.82 9.03
C LEU A 39 3.35 -15.31 10.44
N GLY A 40 2.72 -14.45 11.22
CA GLY A 40 2.24 -14.73 12.56
C GLY A 40 0.89 -15.42 12.50
N PHE A 41 0.85 -16.68 12.87
CA PHE A 41 -0.37 -17.45 13.04
C PHE A 41 -0.95 -17.27 14.44
N ALA A 42 -2.26 -17.11 14.51
CA ALA A 42 -3.03 -17.37 15.72
C ALA A 42 -3.14 -18.88 15.93
N VAL A 43 -3.52 -19.29 17.15
CA VAL A 43 -3.89 -20.67 17.42
C VAL A 43 -5.03 -21.07 16.48
N GLY A 44 -4.83 -22.11 15.67
CA GLY A 44 -5.79 -22.57 14.68
C GLY A 44 -5.71 -21.85 13.33
N GLY A 45 -4.66 -21.06 13.09
CA GLY A 45 -4.34 -20.50 11.78
C GLY A 45 -4.27 -21.57 10.68
N LYS A 46 -4.39 -21.15 9.43
CA LYS A 46 -4.53 -22.02 8.26
C LYS A 46 -3.42 -21.78 7.26
N LEU A 47 -2.93 -22.87 6.69
CA LEU A 47 -1.94 -22.88 5.64
C LEU A 47 -2.44 -23.79 4.53
N ASP A 48 -2.67 -23.20 3.35
CA ASP A 48 -3.00 -23.95 2.15
C ASP A 48 -1.84 -23.84 1.16
N ILE A 49 -1.36 -24.97 0.65
CA ILE A 49 -0.27 -25.03 -0.33
C ILE A 49 -0.74 -25.82 -1.53
N THR A 50 -0.86 -25.14 -2.67
CA THR A 50 -1.05 -25.75 -3.98
C THR A 50 0.31 -25.91 -4.67
N ILE A 51 0.60 -27.08 -5.22
CA ILE A 51 1.85 -27.36 -5.94
C ILE A 51 1.58 -28.03 -7.29
N ARG A 52 2.38 -27.66 -8.30
CA ARG A 52 2.31 -28.17 -9.68
C ARG A 52 3.66 -28.11 -10.39
N ASP A 53 3.71 -28.61 -11.63
CA ASP A 53 4.87 -28.53 -12.53
C ASP A 53 6.17 -29.04 -11.90
N ILE A 54 6.08 -30.14 -11.14
CA ILE A 54 7.19 -30.68 -10.35
C ILE A 54 8.15 -31.49 -11.23
N SER A 55 9.43 -31.15 -11.19
CA SER A 55 10.47 -31.92 -11.88
C SER A 55 11.79 -31.93 -11.11
N LEU A 56 12.49 -33.06 -11.15
CA LEU A 56 13.86 -33.20 -10.68
C LEU A 56 14.82 -33.24 -11.88
N HIS A 57 15.92 -32.51 -11.76
CA HIS A 57 16.97 -32.44 -12.75
C HIS A 57 18.19 -33.16 -12.18
N GLY A 58 18.74 -34.17 -12.89
CA GLY A 58 19.87 -34.95 -12.38
C GLY A 58 19.98 -36.34 -13.00
N SER A 59 20.93 -37.14 -12.52
CA SER A 59 21.10 -38.52 -12.99
C SER A 59 19.94 -39.42 -12.53
N LYS A 60 19.49 -40.34 -13.40
CA LYS A 60 18.31 -41.19 -13.15
C LYS A 60 18.37 -42.00 -11.84
N GLU A 61 19.57 -42.37 -11.39
CA GLU A 61 19.78 -43.07 -10.11
C GLU A 61 19.55 -42.14 -8.90
N LYS A 62 19.93 -40.86 -8.98
CA LYS A 62 19.70 -39.84 -7.93
C LYS A 62 18.25 -39.36 -7.88
N VAL A 63 17.52 -39.42 -9.01
CA VAL A 63 16.12 -38.98 -9.18
C VAL A 63 15.10 -39.95 -8.55
N SER A 64 15.54 -41.01 -7.88
CA SER A 64 14.65 -42.02 -7.26
C SER A 64 14.30 -41.77 -5.78
N LYS A 65 14.97 -40.82 -5.12
CA LYS A 65 14.80 -40.55 -3.66
C LYS A 65 13.85 -39.39 -3.39
N TRP A 66 12.58 -39.56 -3.72
CA TRP A 66 11.53 -38.55 -3.52
C TRP A 66 11.31 -38.18 -2.04
N GLU A 67 11.76 -39.02 -1.11
CA GLU A 67 11.76 -38.76 0.34
C GLU A 67 12.70 -37.62 0.76
N ASN A 68 13.65 -37.22 -0.10
CA ASN A 68 14.65 -36.20 0.21
C ASN A 68 14.16 -34.77 -0.08
N PHE A 69 12.91 -34.61 -0.51
CA PHE A 69 12.36 -33.33 -0.93
C PHE A 69 11.03 -33.09 -0.22
N GLY A 70 10.87 -31.93 0.41
CA GLY A 70 9.68 -31.67 1.20
C GLY A 70 9.54 -30.25 1.71
N PHE A 71 8.35 -29.97 2.20
CA PHE A 71 7.94 -28.68 2.74
C PHE A 71 7.78 -28.78 4.25
N PHE A 72 8.18 -27.74 4.97
CA PHE A 72 7.98 -27.67 6.41
C PHE A 72 7.85 -26.22 6.88
N LEU A 73 7.18 -26.04 8.02
CA LEU A 73 7.16 -24.76 8.73
C LEU A 73 8.28 -24.73 9.77
N SER A 74 9.00 -23.61 9.83
CA SER A 74 10.00 -23.34 10.86
C SER A 74 9.59 -22.10 11.67
N PRO A 75 9.54 -22.17 13.02
CA PRO A 75 9.46 -20.97 13.85
C PRO A 75 10.65 -20.04 13.57
N VAL A 76 10.43 -18.73 13.58
CA VAL A 76 11.50 -17.75 13.34
C VAL A 76 12.62 -17.87 14.37
N GLU A 77 12.31 -18.24 15.60
CA GLU A 77 13.29 -18.42 16.68
C GLU A 77 14.24 -19.60 16.42
N ALA A 78 13.80 -20.59 15.64
CA ALA A 78 14.60 -21.77 15.28
C ALA A 78 15.46 -21.54 14.02
N ASP A 79 15.27 -20.44 13.29
CA ASP A 79 15.89 -20.21 11.99
C ASP A 79 17.43 -20.19 12.03
N MET A 80 18.00 -19.65 13.10
CA MET A 80 19.45 -19.62 13.28
C MET A 80 20.05 -21.01 13.51
N ALA A 81 19.37 -21.85 14.31
CA ALA A 81 19.79 -23.24 14.53
C ALA A 81 19.63 -24.06 13.24
N LEU A 82 18.56 -23.83 12.49
CA LEU A 82 18.30 -24.46 11.20
C LEU A 82 19.43 -24.20 10.19
N LYS A 83 19.91 -22.95 10.11
CA LYS A 83 21.04 -22.56 9.27
C LYS A 83 22.36 -23.20 9.70
N GLN A 84 22.54 -23.44 10.99
CA GLN A 84 23.70 -24.14 11.53
C GLN A 84 23.67 -25.63 11.15
N ASP A 85 22.52 -26.28 11.26
CA ASP A 85 22.34 -27.69 10.89
C ASP A 85 22.54 -27.93 9.40
N LEU A 86 22.18 -26.97 8.55
CA LEU A 86 22.47 -27.00 7.11
C LEU A 86 23.95 -26.86 6.76
N ALA A 87 24.78 -26.31 7.65
CA ALA A 87 26.23 -26.26 7.44
C ALA A 87 26.86 -27.66 7.59
N ASP A 88 26.19 -28.58 8.28
CA ASP A 88 26.55 -30.00 8.33
C ASP A 88 25.92 -30.72 7.13
N SER A 89 26.65 -30.76 6.02
CA SER A 89 26.19 -31.32 4.73
C SER A 89 25.87 -32.82 4.77
N SER A 90 26.01 -33.49 5.91
CA SER A 90 25.78 -34.92 6.08
C SER A 90 24.36 -35.27 6.53
N LYS A 91 23.58 -34.31 7.05
CA LYS A 91 22.24 -34.54 7.60
C LYS A 91 21.14 -33.94 6.74
N CYS A 92 20.08 -34.71 6.53
CA CYS A 92 18.86 -34.21 5.90
C CYS A 92 17.89 -33.68 6.96
N ILE A 93 17.62 -32.38 6.88
CA ILE A 93 16.77 -31.64 7.82
C ILE A 93 15.33 -32.17 7.90
N LEU A 94 14.82 -32.79 6.83
CA LEU A 94 13.49 -33.39 6.77
C LEU A 94 13.30 -34.54 7.78
N ASN A 95 14.37 -35.10 8.34
CA ASN A 95 14.28 -36.13 9.37
C ASN A 95 14.06 -35.56 10.79
N ASP A 96 14.41 -34.29 11.00
CA ASP A 96 14.42 -33.64 12.32
C ASP A 96 13.28 -32.62 12.48
N VAL A 97 12.55 -32.32 11.40
CA VAL A 97 11.44 -31.35 11.38
C VAL A 97 10.08 -32.01 11.17
N ASN A 98 9.03 -31.29 11.55
CA ASN A 98 7.66 -31.68 11.24
C ASN A 98 7.34 -31.31 9.79
N ASN A 99 7.49 -32.29 8.90
CA ASN A 99 7.15 -32.14 7.49
C ASN A 99 5.65 -31.88 7.30
N LEU A 100 5.31 -30.94 6.43
CA LEU A 100 3.95 -30.72 5.94
C LEU A 100 3.58 -31.82 4.94
N PHE A 101 4.40 -31.96 3.90
CA PHE A 101 4.32 -33.02 2.90
C PHE A 101 5.67 -33.15 2.20
N MET A 102 5.90 -34.31 1.58
CA MET A 102 7.11 -34.66 0.84
C MET A 102 6.77 -35.08 -0.57
N PHE A 103 7.76 -35.08 -1.46
CA PHE A 103 7.53 -35.52 -2.84
C PHE A 103 7.19 -37.00 -2.94
N LYS A 104 7.59 -37.85 -1.98
CA LYS A 104 7.18 -39.25 -1.93
C LYS A 104 5.68 -39.46 -1.70
N ASP A 105 4.96 -38.44 -1.22
CA ASP A 105 3.56 -38.59 -0.87
C ASP A 105 2.72 -38.87 -2.12
N SER A 106 1.77 -39.80 -2.01
CA SER A 106 1.04 -40.33 -3.17
C SER A 106 0.32 -39.26 -3.99
N ALA A 107 -0.15 -38.21 -3.33
CA ALA A 107 -0.82 -37.08 -3.96
C ALA A 107 0.15 -36.24 -4.80
N VAL A 108 1.39 -36.04 -4.32
CA VAL A 108 2.45 -35.34 -5.08
C VAL A 108 2.97 -36.21 -6.21
N GLN A 109 3.11 -37.52 -5.99
CA GLN A 109 3.52 -38.47 -7.03
C GLN A 109 2.54 -38.48 -8.21
N LYS A 110 1.24 -38.29 -7.98
CA LYS A 110 0.26 -38.14 -9.05
C LYS A 110 0.48 -36.88 -9.88
N VAL A 111 0.94 -35.79 -9.27
CA VAL A 111 1.31 -34.57 -10.00
C VAL A 111 2.59 -34.79 -10.81
N ILE A 112 3.61 -35.41 -10.20
CA ILE A 112 4.89 -35.72 -10.88
C ILE A 112 4.69 -36.67 -12.07
N THR A 113 3.77 -37.63 -11.95
CA THR A 113 3.46 -38.60 -13.02
C THR A 113 2.39 -38.10 -13.99
N GLU A 114 2.05 -36.81 -13.94
CA GLU A 114 1.08 -36.15 -14.83
C GLU A 114 -0.32 -36.78 -14.79
N GLN A 115 -0.67 -37.46 -13.69
CA GLN A 115 -2.03 -37.96 -13.43
C GLN A 115 -2.95 -36.87 -12.87
N LEU A 116 -2.36 -35.83 -12.27
CA LEU A 116 -3.03 -34.63 -11.79
C LEU A 116 -2.22 -33.40 -12.22
N ASP A 117 -2.89 -32.32 -12.59
CA ASP A 117 -2.21 -31.07 -12.95
C ASP A 117 -1.61 -30.38 -11.72
N GLU A 118 -2.34 -30.40 -10.61
CA GLU A 118 -1.95 -29.77 -9.35
C GLU A 118 -2.59 -30.48 -8.15
N VAL A 119 -2.05 -30.24 -6.96
CA VAL A 119 -2.65 -30.69 -5.70
C VAL A 119 -2.56 -29.62 -4.63
N THR A 120 -3.62 -29.48 -3.82
CA THR A 120 -3.67 -28.56 -2.69
C THR A 120 -3.70 -29.33 -1.37
N PHE A 121 -2.82 -28.93 -0.46
CA PHE A 121 -2.76 -29.44 0.92
C PHE A 121 -3.26 -28.38 1.89
N HIS A 122 -4.07 -28.81 2.86
CA HIS A 122 -4.69 -27.94 3.86
C HIS A 122 -4.16 -28.28 5.26
N PHE A 123 -3.60 -27.30 5.95
CA PHE A 123 -3.00 -27.47 7.27
C PHE A 123 -3.60 -26.52 8.30
N VAL A 124 -3.63 -26.98 9.55
CA VAL A 124 -4.01 -26.17 10.71
C VAL A 124 -2.82 -26.00 11.61
N VAL A 125 -2.41 -24.76 11.82
CA VAL A 125 -1.32 -24.38 12.70
C VAL A 125 -1.83 -24.40 14.14
N GLN A 126 -1.53 -25.48 14.85
CA GLN A 126 -2.05 -25.73 16.20
C GLN A 126 -1.48 -24.74 17.22
N ASN A 127 -0.18 -24.49 17.15
CA ASN A 127 0.50 -23.54 18.00
C ASN A 127 0.67 -22.24 17.22
N GLY A 128 0.06 -21.16 17.70
CA GLY A 128 0.32 -19.83 17.15
C GLY A 128 1.79 -19.45 17.28
N GLY A 129 2.22 -18.43 16.56
CA GLY A 129 3.61 -18.01 16.51
C GLY A 129 3.99 -17.45 15.15
N LEU A 130 5.25 -17.06 15.00
CA LEU A 130 5.79 -16.49 13.77
C LEU A 130 6.58 -17.57 13.01
N PHE A 131 6.22 -17.83 11.75
CA PHE A 131 6.78 -18.97 11.00
C PHE A 131 7.22 -18.56 9.59
N TYR A 132 8.31 -19.19 9.14
CA TYR A 132 8.71 -19.26 7.74
C TYR A 132 8.24 -20.57 7.10
N LEU A 133 7.87 -20.52 5.82
CA LEU A 133 7.68 -21.72 5.00
C LEU A 133 8.92 -22.00 4.18
N TYR A 134 9.45 -23.21 4.33
CA TYR A 134 10.64 -23.68 3.62
C TYR A 134 10.34 -24.90 2.77
N PHE A 135 11.09 -25.01 1.67
CA PHE A 135 11.33 -26.25 0.95
C PHE A 135 12.76 -26.73 1.21
N ALA A 136 12.93 -28.00 1.59
CA ALA A 136 14.25 -28.61 1.72
C ALA A 136 14.55 -29.55 0.55
N ASN A 137 15.77 -29.44 0.06
CA ASN A 137 16.37 -30.30 -0.95
C ASN A 137 17.55 -31.07 -0.32
N CYS A 138 17.29 -32.28 0.14
CA CYS A 138 18.34 -33.19 0.61
C CYS A 138 18.91 -34.08 -0.50
N GLY A 139 18.61 -33.79 -1.77
CA GLY A 139 19.13 -34.51 -2.93
C GLY A 139 20.51 -33.98 -3.32
N PRO A 140 21.58 -34.78 -3.23
CA PRO A 140 22.93 -34.31 -3.56
C PRO A 140 23.07 -34.02 -5.06
N ASP A 141 23.35 -32.76 -5.40
CA ASP A 141 23.44 -32.25 -6.77
C ASP A 141 22.18 -32.50 -7.60
N THR A 142 20.99 -32.40 -6.97
CA THR A 142 19.71 -32.62 -7.64
C THR A 142 18.90 -31.32 -7.67
N PRO A 143 19.07 -30.47 -8.71
CA PRO A 143 18.22 -29.30 -8.87
C PRO A 143 16.74 -29.68 -9.02
N VAL A 144 15.85 -28.90 -8.41
CA VAL A 144 14.40 -29.08 -8.47
C VAL A 144 13.75 -27.93 -9.22
N SER A 145 12.61 -28.19 -9.86
CA SER A 145 11.67 -27.13 -10.29
C SER A 145 10.25 -27.48 -9.86
N PHE A 146 9.49 -26.46 -9.46
CA PHE A 146 8.06 -26.55 -9.17
C PHE A 146 7.45 -25.15 -9.12
N ASP A 147 6.13 -25.09 -9.28
CA ASP A 147 5.33 -23.89 -9.00
C ASP A 147 4.45 -24.14 -7.79
N SER A 148 4.34 -23.15 -6.91
CA SER A 148 3.55 -23.24 -5.69
C SER A 148 2.76 -21.97 -5.42
N ARG A 149 1.49 -22.15 -5.04
CA ARG A 149 0.61 -21.10 -4.54
C ARG A 149 0.37 -21.35 -3.06
N ILE A 150 0.73 -20.38 -2.23
CA ILE A 150 0.74 -20.51 -0.78
C ILE A 150 -0.19 -19.46 -0.19
N GLU A 151 -1.18 -19.92 0.57
CA GLU A 151 -2.09 -19.08 1.34
C GLU A 151 -1.86 -19.31 2.82
N MET A 152 -1.43 -18.25 3.52
CA MET A 152 -1.23 -18.25 4.96
C MET A 152 -2.23 -17.27 5.57
N TYR A 153 -3.14 -17.73 6.42
CA TYR A 153 -4.19 -16.89 6.96
C TYR A 153 -4.64 -17.32 8.35
N ASN A 154 -5.14 -16.34 9.10
CA ASN A 154 -5.87 -16.54 10.34
C ASN A 154 -7.37 -16.51 10.07
N LEU A 155 -8.17 -16.83 11.09
CA LEU A 155 -9.62 -16.72 11.02
C LEU A 155 -10.08 -15.61 11.96
N ASP A 156 -10.89 -14.69 11.43
CA ASP A 156 -11.51 -13.66 12.24
C ASP A 156 -12.61 -14.26 13.14
N LYS A 157 -13.20 -13.43 14.01
CA LYS A 157 -14.29 -13.83 14.92
C LYS A 157 -15.55 -14.35 14.21
N TYR A 158 -15.67 -14.16 12.90
CA TYR A 158 -16.77 -14.63 12.06
C TYR A 158 -16.35 -15.82 11.18
N GLY A 159 -15.13 -16.34 11.33
CA GLY A 159 -14.59 -17.46 10.55
C GLY A 159 -14.15 -17.07 9.14
N ARG A 160 -13.93 -15.78 8.85
CA ARG A 160 -13.42 -15.32 7.55
C ARG A 160 -11.91 -15.27 7.53
N ASN A 161 -11.33 -15.50 6.36
CA ASN A 161 -9.88 -15.48 6.17
C ASN A 161 -9.31 -14.08 6.44
N GLU A 162 -8.34 -14.01 7.35
CA GLU A 162 -7.57 -12.83 7.70
C GLU A 162 -6.11 -13.09 7.35
N TYR A 163 -5.66 -12.56 6.22
CA TYR A 163 -4.31 -12.77 5.69
C TYR A 163 -3.23 -11.90 6.38
N MET A 164 -3.58 -11.29 7.53
CA MET A 164 -2.66 -10.49 8.32
C MET A 164 -1.99 -11.35 9.39
N SER A 165 -0.72 -11.05 9.65
CA SER A 165 0.01 -11.61 10.77
C SER A 165 -0.65 -11.20 12.09
N VAL A 166 -0.63 -12.08 13.09
CA VAL A 166 -1.07 -11.70 14.44
C VAL A 166 -0.22 -10.54 14.97
N GLY A 167 -0.88 -9.48 15.41
CA GLY A 167 -0.23 -8.28 15.93
C GLY A 167 0.06 -7.22 14.85
N ASP A 168 -0.02 -7.57 13.57
CA ASP A 168 -0.08 -6.55 12.53
C ASP A 168 -1.45 -5.88 12.61
N THR A 169 -1.44 -4.59 12.94
CA THR A 169 -2.61 -3.74 12.74
C THR A 169 -2.55 -3.18 11.33
N SER A 170 -3.70 -2.86 10.74
CA SER A 170 -3.79 -2.19 9.44
C SER A 170 -3.28 -0.75 9.53
N LEU A 171 -2.00 -0.59 9.87
CA LEU A 171 -1.31 0.68 10.03
C LEU A 171 -1.50 1.53 8.77
N ASP A 172 -1.46 0.89 7.60
CA ASP A 172 -1.63 1.56 6.32
C ASP A 172 -2.94 2.35 6.27
N SER A 173 -4.06 1.78 6.73
CA SER A 173 -5.35 2.47 6.69
C SER A 173 -5.37 3.74 7.55
N VAL A 174 -4.74 3.72 8.74
CA VAL A 174 -4.68 4.88 9.64
C VAL A 174 -3.75 5.96 9.09
N HIS A 175 -2.63 5.58 8.47
CA HIS A 175 -1.71 6.51 7.82
C HIS A 175 -2.34 7.18 6.60
N TRP A 176 -3.12 6.43 5.81
CA TRP A 176 -3.89 6.98 4.70
C TRP A 176 -4.93 7.98 5.19
N VAL A 177 -5.70 7.66 6.24
CA VAL A 177 -6.68 8.58 6.83
C VAL A 177 -6.04 9.86 7.36
N LYS A 178 -4.91 9.77 8.08
CA LYS A 178 -4.17 10.94 8.58
C LYS A 178 -3.65 11.81 7.43
N THR A 179 -3.09 11.20 6.39
CA THR A 179 -2.61 11.92 5.20
C THR A 179 -3.75 12.62 4.47
N LEU A 180 -4.91 11.97 4.34
CA LEU A 180 -6.11 12.55 3.74
C LEU A 180 -6.64 13.75 4.56
N LEU A 181 -6.69 13.63 5.89
CA LEU A 181 -7.13 14.72 6.76
C LEU A 181 -6.21 15.94 6.62
N ALA A 182 -4.90 15.74 6.66
CA ALA A 182 -3.92 16.81 6.47
C ALA A 182 -4.03 17.47 5.08
N ALA A 183 -4.28 16.68 4.03
CA ALA A 183 -4.49 17.21 2.68
C ALA A 183 -5.75 18.09 2.59
N VAL A 184 -6.85 17.69 3.27
CA VAL A 184 -8.10 18.46 3.34
C VAL A 184 -7.88 19.77 4.10
N GLU A 185 -7.25 19.72 5.27
CA GLU A 185 -6.91 20.89 6.08
C GLU A 185 -6.05 21.90 5.30
N SER A 186 -5.05 21.41 4.54
CA SER A 186 -4.19 22.26 3.72
C SER A 186 -4.95 23.01 2.61
N ARG A 187 -5.99 22.39 2.04
CA ARG A 187 -6.83 23.02 1.01
C ARG A 187 -7.75 24.08 1.63
N PHE A 188 -8.35 23.79 2.79
CA PHE A 188 -9.14 24.78 3.51
C PHE A 188 -8.30 25.99 3.94
N ALA A 189 -7.07 25.77 4.40
CA ALA A 189 -6.17 26.86 4.75
C ALA A 189 -5.81 27.75 3.54
N ARG A 190 -5.58 27.15 2.36
CA ARG A 190 -5.32 27.89 1.12
C ARG A 190 -6.53 28.73 0.69
N VAL A 191 -7.72 28.15 0.70
CA VAL A 191 -8.95 28.88 0.34
C VAL A 191 -9.24 29.99 1.35
N ALA A 192 -9.09 29.74 2.66
CA ALA A 192 -9.26 30.76 3.69
C ALA A 192 -8.25 31.92 3.54
N GLY A 193 -7.00 31.62 3.16
CA GLY A 193 -5.99 32.63 2.85
C GLY A 193 -6.36 33.48 1.62
N GLN A 194 -6.85 32.85 0.55
CA GLN A 194 -7.31 33.55 -0.64
C GLN A 194 -8.53 34.44 -0.38
N VAL A 195 -9.49 33.97 0.41
CA VAL A 195 -10.66 34.78 0.82
C VAL A 195 -10.24 35.99 1.67
N ARG A 196 -9.25 35.82 2.56
CA ARG A 196 -8.70 36.93 3.36
C ARG A 196 -8.05 38.00 2.48
N ASP A 197 -7.24 37.62 1.49
CA ASP A 197 -6.62 38.58 0.55
C ASP A 197 -7.69 39.37 -0.24
N VAL A 198 -8.75 38.69 -0.70
CA VAL A 198 -9.88 39.37 -1.37
C VAL A 198 -10.59 40.36 -0.43
N LEU A 199 -10.79 40.00 0.84
CA LEU A 199 -11.39 40.89 1.85
C LEU A 199 -10.51 42.12 2.11
N GLU A 200 -9.20 41.94 2.26
CA GLU A 200 -8.26 43.04 2.49
C GLU A 200 -8.23 44.01 1.30
N ARG A 201 -8.19 43.48 0.06
CA ARG A 201 -8.25 44.30 -1.17
C ARG A 201 -9.57 45.05 -1.29
N SER A 202 -10.70 44.42 -0.93
CA SER A 202 -12.03 45.05 -0.93
C SER A 202 -12.11 46.22 0.07
N CYS A 203 -11.65 46.01 1.31
CA CYS A 203 -11.57 47.07 2.31
C CYS A 203 -10.66 48.23 1.86
N GLY A 204 -9.50 47.92 1.25
CA GLY A 204 -8.59 48.92 0.69
C GLY A 204 -9.22 49.75 -0.42
N LEU A 205 -10.01 49.12 -1.31
CA LEU A 205 -10.75 49.81 -2.35
C LEU A 205 -11.83 50.73 -1.78
N GLN A 206 -12.60 50.26 -0.80
CA GLN A 206 -13.62 51.06 -0.11
C GLN A 206 -13.03 52.31 0.55
N ALA A 207 -11.88 52.19 1.23
CA ALA A 207 -11.18 53.32 1.84
C ALA A 207 -10.75 54.38 0.80
N ARG A 208 -10.24 53.95 -0.37
CA ARG A 208 -9.85 54.85 -1.47
C ARG A 208 -11.05 55.58 -2.07
N VAL A 209 -12.16 54.88 -2.28
CA VAL A 209 -13.42 55.48 -2.77
C VAL A 209 -13.94 56.51 -1.77
N ALA A 210 -13.98 56.17 -0.47
CA ALA A 210 -14.44 57.09 0.57
C ALA A 210 -13.60 58.38 0.63
N LYS A 211 -12.27 58.27 0.49
CA LYS A 211 -11.37 59.42 0.45
C LYS A 211 -11.65 60.35 -0.74
N LEU A 212 -11.85 59.79 -1.94
CA LEU A 212 -12.17 60.62 -3.11
C LEU A 212 -13.54 61.28 -3.02
N LEU A 213 -14.53 60.61 -2.44
CA LEU A 213 -15.84 61.22 -2.19
C LEU A 213 -15.71 62.40 -1.22
N ALA A 214 -14.92 62.26 -0.15
CA ALA A 214 -14.65 63.36 0.78
C ALA A 214 -13.93 64.53 0.09
N GLU A 215 -12.91 64.26 -0.73
CA GLU A 215 -12.19 65.30 -1.49
C GLU A 215 -13.11 66.00 -2.52
N ARG A 216 -14.00 65.26 -3.19
CA ARG A 216 -15.03 65.84 -4.08
C ARG A 216 -15.95 66.79 -3.32
N VAL A 217 -16.51 66.35 -2.19
CA VAL A 217 -17.41 67.16 -1.36
C VAL A 217 -16.71 68.45 -0.91
N GLU A 218 -15.45 68.36 -0.51
CA GLU A 218 -14.69 69.51 -0.04
C GLU A 218 -14.41 70.53 -1.15
N MET A 219 -14.11 70.06 -2.38
CA MET A 219 -13.95 70.97 -3.52
C MET A 219 -15.27 71.62 -3.95
N VAL A 220 -16.39 70.90 -3.87
CA VAL A 220 -17.72 71.47 -4.13
C VAL A 220 -18.05 72.56 -3.11
N LYS A 221 -17.77 72.32 -1.81
CA LYS A 221 -17.96 73.33 -0.76
C LYS A 221 -17.16 74.60 -0.99
N LYS A 222 -15.97 74.49 -1.58
CA LYS A 222 -15.09 75.62 -1.92
C LYS A 222 -15.51 76.37 -3.21
N GLY A 223 -16.65 76.00 -3.82
CA GLY A 223 -17.16 76.64 -5.03
C GLY A 223 -16.36 76.31 -6.30
N ALA A 224 -15.59 75.21 -6.30
CA ALA A 224 -14.84 74.82 -7.48
C ALA A 224 -15.76 74.43 -8.64
N ALA A 225 -15.43 74.89 -9.84
CA ALA A 225 -16.15 74.49 -11.05
C ALA A 225 -15.98 72.99 -11.30
N VAL A 226 -17.03 72.34 -11.82
CA VAL A 226 -17.07 70.89 -12.10
C VAL A 226 -15.93 70.43 -13.02
N SER A 227 -15.52 71.26 -13.97
CA SER A 227 -14.38 70.99 -14.86
C SER A 227 -13.06 70.90 -14.11
N GLU A 228 -12.85 71.72 -13.08
CA GLU A 228 -11.65 71.70 -12.27
C GLU A 228 -11.62 70.52 -11.28
N ILE A 229 -12.78 70.14 -10.74
CA ILE A 229 -12.95 68.95 -9.89
C ILE A 229 -12.58 67.69 -10.67
N ASN A 230 -13.11 67.54 -11.89
CA ASN A 230 -12.82 66.37 -12.72
C ASN A 230 -11.35 66.32 -13.15
N ARG A 231 -10.73 67.46 -13.48
CA ARG A 231 -9.30 67.52 -13.83
C ARG A 231 -8.40 67.10 -12.66
N LYS A 232 -8.70 67.55 -11.43
CA LYS A 232 -7.89 67.25 -10.23
C LYS A 232 -8.04 65.81 -9.74
N LEU A 233 -9.18 65.17 -9.98
CA LEU A 233 -9.46 63.82 -9.49
C LEU A 233 -9.34 62.72 -10.54
N ALA A 234 -9.16 63.06 -11.82
CA ALA A 234 -9.00 62.10 -12.90
C ALA A 234 -7.91 61.03 -12.62
N PRO A 235 -6.69 61.39 -12.15
CA PRO A 235 -5.64 60.39 -11.87
C PRO A 235 -6.05 59.41 -10.75
N SER A 236 -6.79 59.90 -9.75
CA SER A 236 -7.27 59.07 -8.65
C SER A 236 -8.45 58.18 -9.06
N GLN A 237 -9.29 58.62 -10.00
CA GLN A 237 -10.37 57.79 -10.55
C GLN A 237 -9.83 56.65 -11.42
N GLU A 238 -8.78 56.89 -12.21
CA GLU A 238 -8.08 55.84 -12.96
C GLU A 238 -7.46 54.79 -12.03
N ALA A 239 -6.83 55.22 -10.94
CA ALA A 239 -6.27 54.31 -9.93
C ALA A 239 -7.33 53.43 -9.24
N ILE A 240 -8.57 53.94 -9.07
CA ILE A 240 -9.69 53.14 -8.54
C ILE A 240 -10.22 52.17 -9.58
N CYS A 241 -10.33 52.57 -10.85
CA CYS A 241 -10.73 51.67 -11.93
C CYS A 241 -9.75 50.50 -12.08
N ALA A 242 -8.44 50.76 -12.01
CA ALA A 242 -7.43 49.71 -12.02
C ALA A 242 -7.55 48.76 -10.82
N ALA A 243 -7.66 49.30 -9.59
CA ALA A 243 -7.81 48.49 -8.38
C ALA A 243 -9.10 47.67 -8.36
N ARG A 244 -10.18 48.18 -8.97
CA ARG A 244 -11.43 47.42 -9.15
C ARG A 244 -11.24 46.24 -10.10
N HIS A 245 -10.57 46.44 -11.23
CA HIS A 245 -10.31 45.35 -12.18
C HIS A 245 -9.42 44.25 -11.57
N GLU A 246 -8.43 44.63 -10.75
CA GLU A 246 -7.62 43.66 -10.00
C GLU A 246 -8.45 42.86 -8.98
N LEU A 247 -9.39 43.50 -8.30
CA LEU A 247 -10.30 42.84 -7.36
C LEU A 247 -11.26 41.88 -8.07
N GLU A 248 -11.83 42.28 -9.20
CA GLU A 248 -12.69 41.42 -10.03
C GLU A 248 -11.93 40.19 -10.53
N GLY A 249 -10.66 40.34 -10.94
CA GLY A 249 -9.78 39.22 -11.28
C GLY A 249 -9.49 38.28 -10.10
N ALA A 250 -9.24 38.84 -8.91
CA ALA A 250 -9.03 38.05 -7.69
C ALA A 250 -10.29 37.26 -7.28
N ILE A 251 -11.47 37.89 -7.35
CA ILE A 251 -12.76 37.23 -7.07
C ILE A 251 -13.01 36.10 -8.09
N SER A 252 -12.79 36.34 -9.38
CA SER A 252 -12.94 35.30 -10.41
C SER A 252 -11.99 34.12 -10.19
N THR A 253 -10.78 34.36 -9.68
CA THR A 253 -9.79 33.30 -9.41
C THR A 253 -10.21 32.44 -8.22
N VAL A 254 -10.81 33.04 -7.20
CA VAL A 254 -11.22 32.33 -5.97
C VAL A 254 -12.58 31.64 -6.12
N PHE A 255 -13.52 32.28 -6.81
CA PHE A 255 -14.92 31.83 -6.88
C PHE A 255 -15.36 31.34 -8.26
N GLY A 256 -14.59 31.60 -9.33
CA GLY A 256 -14.94 31.17 -10.70
C GLY A 256 -14.63 29.71 -11.03
N ALA A 257 -13.99 28.98 -10.11
CA ALA A 257 -13.69 27.55 -10.24
C ALA A 257 -14.66 26.63 -9.45
N TYR A 258 -15.75 27.20 -8.92
CA TYR A 258 -16.80 26.49 -8.18
C TYR A 258 -18.06 26.29 -9.02
#